data_AF-A0A8J1ZVK5-F1
#
_entry.id   AF-A0A8J1ZVK5-F1
#
_cell.length_a   1.000
_cell.length_b   1.000
_cell.length_c   1.000
_cell.angle_alpha   90.00
_cell.angle_beta   90.00
_cell.angle_gamma   90.00
#
_symmetry.space_group_name_H-M   'P 1'
#
loop_
_entity.id
_entity.type
_entity.pdbx_description
1 polymer ?
#
loop_
_entity_poly.entity_id
_entity_poly.type
_entity_poly.pdbx_seq_one_letter_code
_entity_poly.pdbx_strand_id
1 'polypeptide(L)'
;MELLHVGHHMSLFATSFFYGGGGGGQGGINNNYDWQHAYFSGQEDLAVHDLRHDASSTTSSHSSSSSSSTSRYNARQLASTTAGTAAPLLTEADESLRLRVQILLFFTFIAAGVGVYRTKYASLTEAARVTSTAVEKNFKFTYLGAYLLAMLADWLQGPYVYALYAAYGFSHEDNSRLFIFGFGSSMLFGTFIGGYADKHGRKKFAILYCIVYALSCCTKHFNSFFMLSVGRILAGVATSLLYSVFESWVVCEHAQRAFSDDVLGDIFSLAIFGNSCVAISAGFLAQWVSDLMPFTKVTEVFYIGQYTNPFDFAIVILLLCAGWVHTQWCENYGSSSLAATTSSENKDLESVPQDDNALTLEEQGLAAPGSESNGDKSDFEKAWQLLKEDRKIQSVALMSGFFESSMFIFVFLWTPAILKADNGDIQTPPFGLIFAVFMLGCMTGSCFFSHVTTPTEAGGWGWDIHRCAFFLFAGSAASHAIVVFSQSSFAILSAFVLFEVCVGMYFPSMGLLKSKVVPESCRSTLYNFFRVPLNFIVCCVLLSNVPVKLGFIFTTALLFCCIYLLYRMGDVEGITSAGSPLEAGEATQKEQIIGNADLEEGNPIAGG
;
A
#
# COMPACT_ATOMS: atom_id res chain seq x y z
N MET A 1 -6.23 -22.16 4.27
CA MET A 1 -5.84 -21.40 5.48
C MET A 1 -4.57 -20.57 5.27
N GLU A 2 -3.57 -21.02 4.50
CA GLU A 2 -2.34 -20.23 4.23
C GLU A 2 -2.52 -19.02 3.29
N LEU A 3 -3.62 -18.92 2.54
CA LEU A 3 -3.92 -17.75 1.69
C LEU A 3 -4.44 -16.52 2.46
N LEU A 4 -4.73 -16.66 3.76
CA LEU A 4 -5.40 -15.62 4.55
C LEU A 4 -4.44 -14.73 5.31
N HIS A 5 -3.29 -15.23 5.78
CA HIS A 5 -2.28 -14.41 6.47
C HIS A 5 -1.38 -13.60 5.52
N VAL A 6 -1.45 -13.87 4.22
CA VAL A 6 -0.71 -13.19 3.15
C VAL A 6 -1.30 -11.81 2.81
N GLY A 7 -2.63 -11.66 2.90
CA GLY A 7 -3.36 -10.49 2.41
C GLY A 7 -3.03 -9.18 3.14
N HIS A 8 -2.79 -9.23 4.45
CA HIS A 8 -2.59 -8.07 5.31
C HIS A 8 -1.21 -7.43 5.06
N HIS A 9 -0.20 -8.27 4.85
CA HIS A 9 1.14 -7.82 4.45
C HIS A 9 1.20 -7.32 3.01
N MET A 10 0.37 -7.84 2.10
CA MET A 10 0.25 -7.27 0.74
C MET A 10 -0.34 -5.85 0.73
N SER A 11 -1.12 -5.49 1.77
CA SER A 11 -1.67 -4.14 1.97
C SER A 11 -0.64 -3.11 2.30
N LEU A 12 0.21 -3.43 3.26
CA LEU A 12 1.39 -2.63 3.50
C LEU A 12 2.35 -2.74 2.30
N PHE A 13 2.48 -3.87 1.61
CA PHE A 13 3.47 -4.02 0.53
C PHE A 13 3.26 -3.10 -0.67
N ALA A 14 2.02 -2.75 -1.04
CA ALA A 14 1.76 -1.98 -2.25
C ALA A 14 1.12 -0.62 -2.05
N THR A 15 0.35 -0.49 -0.97
CA THR A 15 0.06 0.82 -0.42
C THR A 15 1.39 1.44 -0.04
N SER A 16 2.28 0.75 0.67
CA SER A 16 3.55 1.34 1.09
C SER A 16 4.68 1.31 0.06
N PHE A 17 4.56 0.57 -1.06
CA PHE A 17 5.42 0.81 -2.24
C PHE A 17 5.16 2.17 -2.89
N PHE A 18 4.08 2.89 -2.51
CA PHE A 18 3.82 4.28 -2.94
C PHE A 18 3.47 5.28 -1.80
N TYR A 19 2.82 4.85 -0.72
CA TYR A 19 2.22 5.66 0.36
C TYR A 19 1.99 4.80 1.62
N GLY A 20 2.86 4.92 2.62
CA GLY A 20 2.77 4.17 3.89
C GLY A 20 1.34 4.07 4.44
N GLY A 21 0.85 2.83 4.57
CA GLY A 21 -0.53 2.55 4.99
C GLY A 21 -0.74 2.75 6.48
N GLY A 22 -1.72 3.59 6.84
CA GLY A 22 -2.33 3.61 8.15
C GLY A 22 -3.35 2.47 8.29
N GLY A 23 -3.20 1.68 9.34
CA GLY A 23 -4.18 0.69 9.80
C GLY A 23 -3.93 0.38 11.27
N GLY A 24 -4.80 0.90 12.14
CA GLY A 24 -4.66 0.83 13.60
C GLY A 24 -4.57 -0.59 14.16
N GLY A 25 -3.89 -0.69 15.31
CA GLY A 25 -3.45 -1.93 15.91
C GLY A 25 -4.44 -2.65 16.85
N GLN A 26 -3.82 -3.64 17.50
CA GLN A 26 -4.21 -4.50 18.62
C GLN A 26 -5.02 -5.78 18.34
N GLY A 27 -4.53 -6.87 18.98
CA GLY A 27 -5.18 -8.16 19.14
C GLY A 27 -4.20 -9.34 19.05
N GLY A 28 -3.54 -9.69 20.16
CA GLY A 28 -2.66 -10.86 20.22
C GLY A 28 -3.39 -12.17 20.59
N ILE A 29 -2.62 -13.26 20.49
CA ILE A 29 -2.63 -14.48 21.33
C ILE A 29 -3.02 -15.84 20.65
N ASN A 30 -2.01 -16.72 20.71
CA ASN A 30 -1.91 -18.18 20.86
C ASN A 30 -2.14 -19.20 19.73
N ASN A 31 -1.09 -20.04 19.60
CA ASN A 31 -0.90 -21.19 18.73
C ASN A 31 -1.48 -22.49 19.29
N ASN A 32 -1.87 -23.39 18.39
CA ASN A 32 -1.43 -24.79 18.23
C ASN A 32 -2.17 -25.29 16.97
N TYR A 33 -1.58 -26.05 16.03
CA TYR A 33 -1.21 -27.46 16.14
C TYR A 33 -0.28 -27.88 14.96
N ASP A 34 0.59 -28.86 15.26
CA ASP A 34 1.31 -29.73 14.31
C ASP A 34 0.40 -30.37 13.27
N TRP A 35 0.88 -30.56 12.03
CA TRP A 35 0.73 -31.84 11.29
C TRP A 35 1.81 -32.03 10.21
N GLN A 36 2.41 -33.21 10.26
CA GLN A 36 3.36 -33.81 9.32
C GLN A 36 2.65 -34.64 8.23
N HIS A 37 3.32 -34.69 7.07
CA HIS A 37 3.45 -35.80 6.12
C HIS A 37 2.28 -36.31 5.23
N ALA A 38 2.62 -36.27 3.92
CA ALA A 38 2.43 -37.31 2.88
C ALA A 38 1.07 -37.41 2.15
N TYR A 39 1.07 -37.23 0.82
CA TYR A 39 1.20 -38.35 -0.13
C TYR A 39 1.29 -37.88 -1.62
N PHE A 40 2.33 -38.38 -2.31
CA PHE A 40 2.45 -38.93 -3.69
C PHE A 40 1.79 -38.19 -4.86
N SER A 41 2.51 -37.72 -5.91
CA SER A 41 3.40 -38.40 -6.89
C SER A 41 2.70 -39.38 -7.84
N GLY A 42 2.94 -39.17 -9.14
CA GLY A 42 2.68 -40.09 -10.25
C GLY A 42 2.84 -39.32 -11.58
N GLN A 43 4.07 -39.26 -12.11
CA GLN A 43 4.64 -40.15 -13.16
C GLN A 43 4.28 -39.66 -14.58
N GLU A 44 5.26 -39.11 -15.31
CA GLU A 44 6.23 -39.77 -16.24
C GLU A 44 5.71 -39.72 -17.68
N ASP A 45 6.35 -38.90 -18.52
CA ASP A 45 7.33 -39.27 -19.55
C ASP A 45 6.70 -39.83 -20.83
N LEU A 46 7.03 -39.21 -21.98
CA LEU A 46 7.20 -39.89 -23.27
C LEU A 46 7.97 -38.99 -24.25
N ALA A 47 8.90 -39.62 -24.95
CA ALA A 47 10.02 -39.05 -25.68
C ALA A 47 9.76 -38.76 -27.17
N VAL A 48 10.57 -37.83 -27.70
CA VAL A 48 11.29 -37.81 -29.00
C VAL A 48 10.71 -38.60 -30.19
N HIS A 49 10.41 -37.89 -31.29
CA HIS A 49 10.79 -38.36 -32.62
C HIS A 49 11.01 -37.22 -33.63
N ASP A 50 12.09 -37.41 -34.38
CA ASP A 50 12.72 -36.63 -35.44
C ASP A 50 11.88 -36.55 -36.73
N LEU A 51 12.10 -35.55 -37.60
CA LEU A 51 12.01 -35.63 -39.07
C LEU A 51 12.47 -34.32 -39.75
N ARG A 52 13.62 -34.41 -40.44
CA ARG A 52 14.09 -33.51 -41.52
C ARG A 52 13.78 -34.13 -42.89
N HIS A 53 13.46 -33.27 -43.87
CA HIS A 53 13.78 -33.39 -45.32
C HIS A 53 13.48 -32.00 -45.95
N ASP A 54 14.49 -31.27 -46.47
CA ASP A 54 14.94 -31.16 -47.88
C ASP A 54 13.89 -30.58 -48.86
N ALA A 55 14.13 -29.75 -49.89
CA ALA A 55 15.25 -28.93 -50.37
C ALA A 55 14.74 -28.09 -51.58
N SER A 56 15.38 -26.93 -51.82
CA SER A 56 15.67 -26.25 -53.10
C SER A 56 14.60 -25.80 -54.14
N SER A 57 14.68 -24.49 -54.43
CA SER A 57 14.72 -23.81 -55.76
C SER A 57 13.44 -23.52 -56.55
N THR A 58 13.16 -22.22 -56.79
CA THR A 58 13.12 -21.62 -58.15
C THR A 58 13.04 -20.08 -58.12
N THR A 59 13.70 -19.50 -59.11
CA THR A 59 13.85 -18.08 -59.49
C THR A 59 12.60 -17.46 -60.13
N SER A 60 12.29 -16.18 -59.83
CA SER A 60 11.87 -15.21 -60.86
C SER A 60 11.89 -13.77 -60.34
N SER A 61 12.50 -12.91 -61.14
CA SER A 61 12.60 -11.46 -61.07
C SER A 61 11.26 -10.72 -61.12
N HIS A 62 11.08 -9.68 -60.30
CA HIS A 62 10.48 -8.41 -60.73
C HIS A 62 10.94 -7.24 -59.87
N SER A 63 11.20 -6.14 -60.59
CA SER A 63 11.71 -4.85 -60.18
C SER A 63 10.75 -4.00 -59.35
N SER A 64 11.31 -3.19 -58.45
CA SER A 64 11.11 -1.73 -58.29
C SER A 64 10.87 -1.25 -56.85
N SER A 65 11.60 -0.17 -56.51
CA SER A 65 11.38 0.80 -55.42
C SER A 65 11.47 0.36 -53.95
N SER A 66 12.60 0.64 -53.30
CA SER A 66 12.68 1.11 -51.90
C SER A 66 14.13 1.39 -51.44
N SER A 67 14.75 2.46 -51.96
CA SER A 67 16.06 2.94 -51.50
C SER A 67 15.88 4.16 -50.59
N SER A 68 15.55 3.96 -49.31
CA SER A 68 15.65 5.01 -48.28
C SER A 68 15.75 4.51 -46.82
N SER A 69 15.66 3.20 -46.57
CA SER A 69 15.69 2.60 -45.23
C SER A 69 17.04 1.95 -44.86
N THR A 70 17.80 1.44 -45.84
CA THR A 70 19.08 0.72 -45.57
C THR A 70 20.26 1.66 -45.30
N SER A 71 20.21 2.91 -45.76
CA SER A 71 21.29 3.90 -45.53
C SER A 71 21.36 4.38 -44.07
N ARG A 72 20.22 4.43 -43.36
CA ARG A 72 20.15 4.80 -41.93
C ARG A 72 20.62 3.69 -40.98
N TYR A 73 20.55 2.44 -41.41
CA TYR A 73 21.01 1.30 -40.60
C TYR A 73 22.55 1.19 -40.62
N ASN A 74 23.16 1.40 -41.78
CA ASN A 74 24.63 1.36 -41.93
C ASN A 74 25.32 2.59 -41.31
N ALA A 75 24.64 3.75 -41.26
CA ALA A 75 25.14 4.92 -40.54
C ALA A 75 25.19 4.73 -39.01
N ARG A 76 24.32 3.86 -38.44
CA ARG A 76 24.32 3.53 -37.00
C ARG A 76 25.45 2.59 -36.59
N GLN A 77 25.87 1.67 -37.46
CA GLN A 77 27.02 0.80 -37.19
C GLN A 77 28.37 1.52 -37.33
N LEU A 78 28.46 2.55 -38.18
CA LEU A 78 29.70 3.31 -38.31
C LEU A 78 29.90 4.31 -37.15
N ALA A 79 28.80 4.82 -36.58
CA ALA A 79 28.82 5.70 -35.40
C ALA A 79 29.23 4.98 -34.10
N SER A 80 29.03 3.65 -34.00
CA SER A 80 29.42 2.87 -32.82
C SER A 80 30.93 2.64 -32.68
N THR A 81 31.74 3.05 -33.65
CA THR A 81 33.20 2.83 -33.64
C THR A 81 34.03 4.08 -33.35
N THR A 82 33.41 5.26 -33.24
CA THR A 82 34.18 6.53 -33.14
C THR A 82 33.49 7.63 -32.33
N ALA A 83 33.01 7.35 -31.12
CA ALA A 83 32.58 8.41 -30.20
C ALA A 83 32.90 8.06 -28.74
N GLY A 84 34.04 8.54 -28.27
CA GLY A 84 34.31 8.65 -26.84
C GLY A 84 33.48 9.78 -26.20
N THR A 85 33.05 9.54 -24.96
CA THR A 85 32.84 10.55 -23.90
C THR A 85 32.04 11.82 -24.24
N ALA A 86 30.88 11.70 -24.86
CA ALA A 86 29.85 12.74 -24.80
C ALA A 86 28.58 12.13 -24.21
N ALA A 87 28.03 12.75 -23.16
CA ALA A 87 26.72 12.39 -22.65
C ALA A 87 25.71 12.44 -23.83
N PRO A 88 24.81 11.47 -23.98
CA PRO A 88 23.82 11.51 -25.05
C PRO A 88 23.03 12.80 -24.92
N LEU A 89 23.10 13.66 -25.95
CA LEU A 89 22.35 14.90 -26.00
C LEU A 89 20.86 14.54 -25.93
N LEU A 90 20.15 15.15 -24.98
CA LEU A 90 18.70 15.01 -24.86
C LEU A 90 18.03 15.44 -26.18
N THR A 91 16.98 14.74 -26.57
CA THR A 91 16.19 15.17 -27.73
C THR A 91 15.37 16.41 -27.37
N GLU A 92 14.98 17.22 -28.36
CA GLU A 92 14.08 18.37 -28.12
C GLU A 92 12.77 17.95 -27.45
N ALA A 93 12.28 16.74 -27.75
CA ALA A 93 11.10 16.15 -27.11
C ALA A 93 11.35 15.85 -25.62
N ASP A 94 12.52 15.30 -25.27
CA ASP A 94 12.91 15.05 -23.87
C ASP A 94 13.08 16.36 -23.09
N GLU A 95 13.67 17.39 -23.68
CA GLU A 95 13.78 18.73 -23.06
C GLU A 95 12.43 19.39 -22.87
N SER A 96 11.54 19.33 -23.87
CA SER A 96 10.16 19.83 -23.77
C SER A 96 9.39 19.11 -22.66
N LEU A 97 9.56 17.79 -22.54
CA LEU A 97 8.96 17.00 -21.46
C LEU A 97 9.50 17.42 -20.09
N ARG A 98 10.82 17.59 -19.94
CA ARG A 98 11.45 18.08 -18.70
C ARG A 98 10.86 19.42 -18.27
N LEU A 99 10.70 20.37 -19.20
CA LEU A 99 10.07 21.66 -18.92
C LEU A 99 8.62 21.50 -18.46
N ARG A 100 7.81 20.67 -19.14
CA ARG A 100 6.42 20.39 -18.76
C ARG A 100 6.32 19.82 -17.34
N VAL A 101 7.22 18.90 -16.99
CA VAL A 101 7.30 18.31 -15.64
C VAL A 101 7.68 19.36 -14.60
N GLN A 102 8.64 20.24 -14.90
CA GLN A 102 9.04 21.33 -13.99
C GLN A 102 7.89 22.33 -13.74
N ILE A 103 7.11 22.65 -14.78
CA ILE A 103 5.92 23.50 -14.64
C ILE A 103 4.90 22.83 -13.70
N LEU A 104 4.62 21.54 -13.91
CA LEU A 104 3.70 20.79 -13.05
C LEU A 104 4.22 20.69 -11.60
N LEU A 105 5.53 20.46 -11.41
CA LEU A 105 6.18 20.49 -10.10
C LEU A 105 5.92 21.82 -9.39
N PHE A 106 6.14 22.95 -10.08
CA PHE A 106 5.96 24.27 -9.48
C PHE A 106 4.54 24.48 -8.96
N PHE A 107 3.53 24.20 -9.79
CA PHE A 107 2.13 24.40 -9.39
C PHE A 107 1.67 23.41 -8.31
N THR A 108 2.05 22.13 -8.42
CA THR A 108 1.71 21.12 -7.40
C THR A 108 2.40 21.38 -6.08
N PHE A 109 3.65 21.86 -6.09
CA PHE A 109 4.37 22.24 -4.88
C PHE A 109 3.69 23.41 -4.16
N ILE A 110 3.25 24.44 -4.89
CA ILE A 110 2.47 25.54 -4.32
C ILE A 110 1.16 25.03 -3.73
N ALA A 111 0.42 24.20 -4.45
CA ALA A 111 -0.85 23.64 -3.98
C ALA A 111 -0.67 22.82 -2.69
N ALA A 112 0.35 21.95 -2.66
CA ALA A 112 0.70 21.16 -1.49
C ALA A 112 1.14 22.06 -0.32
N GLY A 113 1.97 23.07 -0.56
CA GLY A 113 2.43 24.03 0.45
C GLY A 113 1.28 24.81 1.08
N VAL A 114 0.32 25.28 0.27
CA VAL A 114 -0.92 25.93 0.75
C VAL A 114 -1.77 24.94 1.56
N GLY A 115 -1.93 23.71 1.08
CA GLY A 115 -2.69 22.66 1.78
C GLY A 115 -2.09 22.33 3.16
N VAL A 116 -0.78 22.13 3.23
CA VAL A 116 -0.04 21.89 4.48
C VAL A 116 -0.13 23.09 5.41
N TYR A 117 0.04 24.31 4.88
CA TYR A 117 -0.09 25.53 5.68
C TYR A 117 -1.47 25.63 6.32
N ARG A 118 -2.54 25.42 5.55
CA ARG A 118 -3.93 25.49 6.06
C ARG A 118 -4.24 24.42 7.09
N THR A 119 -3.86 23.18 6.83
CA THR A 119 -4.08 22.05 7.75
C THR A 119 -3.30 22.23 9.05
N LYS A 120 -2.06 22.73 8.98
CA LYS A 120 -1.22 23.02 10.15
C LYS A 120 -1.70 24.26 10.92
N TYR A 121 -2.14 25.32 10.24
CA TYR A 121 -2.74 26.48 10.90
C TYR A 121 -4.01 26.12 11.67
N ALA A 122 -4.84 25.24 11.12
CA ALA A 122 -6.04 24.75 11.80
C ALA A 122 -5.70 23.96 13.08
N SER A 123 -4.62 23.18 13.07
CA SER A 123 -4.20 22.37 14.24
C SER A 123 -3.37 23.14 15.27
N LEU A 124 -2.72 24.25 14.89
CA LEU A 124 -2.03 25.15 15.83
C LEU A 124 -2.99 25.97 16.70
N THR A 125 -4.26 26.08 16.31
CA THR A 125 -5.31 26.71 17.13
C THR A 125 -5.77 25.79 18.28
N GLU A 126 -5.53 24.47 18.17
CA GLU A 126 -5.97 23.45 19.15
C GLU A 126 -4.84 23.00 20.11
N ALA A 127 -3.58 23.04 19.67
CA ALA A 127 -2.46 22.47 20.42
C ALA A 127 -1.76 23.47 21.35
N ALA A 128 -2.44 23.88 22.42
CA ALA A 128 -1.76 24.20 23.67
C ALA A 128 -1.78 22.95 24.56
N ARG A 129 -0.59 22.47 24.97
CA ARG A 129 -0.28 21.36 25.93
C ARG A 129 0.01 20.01 25.24
N VAL A 130 1.27 19.59 25.21
CA VAL A 130 1.98 18.73 26.20
C VAL A 130 3.48 18.88 25.89
N THR A 131 4.28 19.23 26.89
CA THR A 131 5.74 19.34 26.70
C THR A 131 6.33 17.93 26.70
N SER A 132 6.57 17.36 25.52
CA SER A 132 7.19 16.03 25.39
C SER A 132 8.57 16.02 26.08
N THR A 133 8.80 14.99 26.90
CA THR A 133 10.02 14.85 27.70
C THR A 133 11.24 14.63 26.78
N ALA A 134 12.45 14.91 27.26
CA ALA A 134 13.66 14.67 26.47
C ALA A 134 13.83 13.19 26.05
N VAL A 135 13.36 12.27 26.89
CA VAL A 135 13.41 10.82 26.65
C VAL A 135 12.45 10.41 25.52
N GLU A 136 11.22 10.92 25.51
CA GLU A 136 10.25 10.70 24.43
C GLU A 136 10.76 11.26 23.10
N LYS A 137 11.32 12.46 23.10
CA LYS A 137 11.91 13.06 21.89
C LYS A 137 13.04 12.20 21.33
N ASN A 138 13.92 11.69 22.20
CA ASN A 138 14.99 10.80 21.78
C ASN A 138 14.45 9.48 21.22
N PHE A 139 13.41 8.91 21.83
CA PHE A 139 12.75 7.71 21.33
C PHE A 139 12.13 7.92 19.93
N LYS A 140 11.39 9.02 19.75
CA LYS A 140 10.84 9.45 18.45
C LYS A 140 11.94 9.52 17.40
N PHE A 141 13.04 10.23 17.71
CA PHE A 141 14.18 10.39 16.80
C PHE A 141 14.87 9.05 16.46
N THR A 142 15.01 8.17 17.44
CA THR A 142 15.63 6.84 17.27
C THR A 142 14.89 5.99 16.24
N TYR A 143 13.55 5.93 16.35
CA TYR A 143 12.72 5.19 15.40
C TYR A 143 12.66 5.88 14.04
N LEU A 144 12.33 7.18 14.03
CA LEU A 144 12.12 7.92 12.79
C LEU A 144 13.39 8.00 11.96
N GLY A 145 14.57 8.13 12.56
CA GLY A 145 15.84 8.10 11.84
C GLY A 145 16.01 6.79 11.04
N ALA A 146 15.78 5.63 11.67
CA ALA A 146 15.87 4.34 11.00
C ALA A 146 14.81 4.19 9.90
N TYR A 147 13.55 4.46 10.24
CA TYR A 147 12.41 4.31 9.33
C TYR A 147 12.53 5.22 8.10
N LEU A 148 12.86 6.50 8.29
CA LEU A 148 12.96 7.46 7.17
C LEU A 148 14.17 7.17 6.26
N LEU A 149 15.29 6.68 6.81
CA LEU A 149 16.40 6.18 5.98
C LEU A 149 15.99 4.96 5.16
N ALA A 150 15.27 4.02 5.78
CA ALA A 150 14.78 2.82 5.10
C ALA A 150 13.80 3.18 3.97
N MET A 151 12.87 4.09 4.23
CA MET A 151 11.92 4.60 3.22
C MET A 151 12.66 5.37 2.11
N LEU A 152 13.65 6.20 2.43
CA LEU A 152 14.43 6.93 1.41
C LEU A 152 15.10 5.97 0.42
N ALA A 153 15.70 4.88 0.91
CA ALA A 153 16.32 3.87 0.07
C ALA A 153 15.31 3.17 -0.85
N ASP A 154 14.09 2.93 -0.38
CA ASP A 154 13.02 2.33 -1.18
C ASP A 154 12.55 3.29 -2.28
N TRP A 155 12.29 4.55 -1.91
CA TRP A 155 11.81 5.59 -2.84
C TRP A 155 12.78 5.95 -3.95
N LEU A 156 14.09 5.91 -3.69
CA LEU A 156 15.11 6.19 -4.70
C LEU A 156 15.03 5.25 -5.90
N GLN A 157 14.61 4.00 -5.69
CA GLN A 157 14.64 2.94 -6.69
C GLN A 157 13.38 2.93 -7.58
N GLY A 158 12.23 3.21 -6.98
CA GLY A 158 10.90 3.07 -7.60
C GLY A 158 10.79 3.58 -9.05
N PRO A 159 11.24 4.81 -9.37
CA PRO A 159 11.08 5.38 -10.70
C PRO A 159 11.92 4.70 -11.80
N TYR A 160 12.97 3.96 -11.40
CA TYR A 160 14.01 3.50 -12.31
C TYR A 160 13.96 2.00 -12.62
N VAL A 161 13.16 1.20 -11.89
CA VAL A 161 13.08 -0.26 -12.11
C VAL A 161 12.65 -0.58 -13.54
N TYR A 162 11.56 0.03 -14.01
CA TYR A 162 11.09 -0.18 -15.38
C TYR A 162 12.11 0.34 -16.40
N ALA A 163 12.62 1.56 -16.18
CA ALA A 163 13.54 2.23 -17.09
C ALA A 163 14.82 1.40 -17.32
N LEU A 164 15.36 0.84 -16.24
CA LEU A 164 16.53 -0.02 -16.28
C LEU A 164 16.29 -1.27 -17.13
N TYR A 165 15.17 -1.97 -16.93
CA TYR A 165 14.90 -3.20 -17.68
C TYR A 165 14.63 -2.91 -19.16
N ALA A 166 13.94 -1.81 -19.47
CA ALA A 166 13.77 -1.35 -20.84
C ALA A 166 15.11 -0.99 -21.48
N ALA A 167 16.03 -0.33 -20.74
CA ALA A 167 17.37 0.00 -21.22
C ALA A 167 18.25 -1.24 -21.49
N TYR A 168 17.98 -2.35 -20.77
CA TYR A 168 18.58 -3.66 -21.07
C TYR A 168 17.98 -4.38 -22.28
N GLY A 169 16.89 -3.87 -22.83
CA GLY A 169 16.17 -4.46 -23.97
C GLY A 169 15.19 -5.56 -23.58
N PHE A 170 14.82 -5.68 -22.29
CA PHE A 170 13.78 -6.62 -21.88
C PHE A 170 12.43 -6.21 -22.44
N SER A 171 11.66 -7.20 -22.89
CA SER A 171 10.31 -6.96 -23.38
C SER A 171 9.38 -6.57 -22.22
N HIS A 172 8.22 -6.02 -22.56
CA HIS A 172 7.14 -5.79 -21.58
C HIS A 172 6.75 -7.07 -20.84
N GLU A 173 6.76 -8.21 -21.53
CA GLU A 173 6.42 -9.51 -20.94
C GLU A 173 7.46 -9.97 -19.92
N ASP A 174 8.76 -9.83 -20.26
CA ASP A 174 9.85 -10.14 -19.33
C ASP A 174 9.77 -9.26 -18.08
N ASN A 175 9.45 -7.98 -18.28
CA ASN A 175 9.27 -7.03 -17.18
C ASN A 175 8.11 -7.47 -16.27
N SER A 176 6.93 -7.80 -16.82
CA SER A 176 5.81 -8.34 -16.05
C SER A 176 6.20 -9.60 -15.25
N ARG A 177 6.93 -10.54 -15.85
CA ARG A 177 7.42 -11.76 -15.18
C ARG A 177 8.37 -11.44 -14.03
N LEU A 178 9.31 -10.50 -14.21
CA LEU A 178 10.19 -10.01 -13.14
C LEU A 178 9.41 -9.40 -11.98
N PHE A 179 8.31 -8.71 -12.26
CA PHE A 179 7.48 -8.15 -11.20
C PHE A 179 6.75 -9.22 -10.39
N ILE A 180 6.28 -10.30 -11.03
CA ILE A 180 5.65 -11.45 -10.37
C ILE A 180 6.58 -12.09 -9.35
N PHE A 181 7.89 -12.24 -9.63
CA PHE A 181 8.84 -12.76 -8.65
C PHE A 181 8.91 -11.91 -7.37
N GLY A 182 8.83 -10.58 -7.51
CA GLY A 182 8.82 -9.67 -6.37
C GLY A 182 7.52 -9.74 -5.56
N PHE A 183 6.36 -9.76 -6.22
CA PHE A 183 5.08 -9.90 -5.53
C PHE A 183 4.93 -11.26 -4.86
N GLY A 184 5.25 -12.33 -5.60
CA GLY A 184 5.16 -13.71 -5.12
C GLY A 184 6.07 -13.96 -3.93
N SER A 185 7.32 -13.49 -3.97
CA SER A 185 8.23 -13.61 -2.84
C SER A 185 7.74 -12.84 -1.61
N SER A 186 7.32 -11.59 -1.73
CA SER A 186 6.78 -10.87 -0.57
C SER A 186 5.56 -11.55 0.03
N MET A 187 4.67 -12.08 -0.81
CA MET A 187 3.53 -12.85 -0.36
C MET A 187 3.95 -14.09 0.45
N LEU A 188 4.93 -14.85 -0.04
CA LEU A 188 5.40 -16.07 0.63
C LEU A 188 6.15 -15.76 1.92
N PHE A 189 7.10 -14.81 1.88
CA PHE A 189 7.96 -14.52 3.02
C PHE A 189 7.30 -13.61 4.06
N GLY A 190 6.38 -12.73 3.65
CA GLY A 190 5.64 -11.84 4.55
C GLY A 190 4.87 -12.56 5.66
N THR A 191 4.39 -13.78 5.39
CA THR A 191 3.66 -14.59 6.40
C THR A 191 4.54 -15.12 7.53
N PHE A 192 5.79 -15.46 7.23
CA PHE A 192 6.65 -16.16 8.20
C PHE A 192 7.72 -15.25 8.82
N ILE A 193 8.15 -14.22 8.10
CA ILE A 193 9.36 -13.48 8.46
C ILE A 193 9.17 -12.60 9.70
N GLY A 194 7.97 -12.08 9.93
CA GLY A 194 7.62 -11.35 11.16
C GLY A 194 7.72 -12.24 12.41
N GLY A 195 7.12 -13.45 12.36
CA GLY A 195 7.22 -14.41 13.46
C GLY A 195 8.64 -14.92 13.70
N TYR A 196 9.47 -14.98 12.66
CA TYR A 196 10.90 -15.29 12.80
C TYR A 196 11.68 -14.15 13.45
N ALA A 197 11.41 -12.90 13.06
CA ALA A 197 12.01 -11.71 13.66
C ALA A 197 11.69 -11.61 15.16
N ASP A 198 10.46 -11.94 15.54
CA ASP A 198 10.02 -11.96 16.94
C ASP A 198 10.82 -12.94 17.80
N LYS A 199 11.24 -14.08 17.25
CA LYS A 199 12.01 -15.10 17.97
C LYS A 199 13.51 -14.82 18.00
N HIS A 200 14.07 -14.28 16.92
CA HIS A 200 15.52 -14.18 16.74
C HIS A 200 16.07 -12.77 16.97
N GLY A 201 15.19 -11.77 17.10
CA GLY A 201 15.53 -10.38 17.39
C GLY A 201 15.18 -9.45 16.22
N ARG A 202 14.38 -8.41 16.51
CA ARG A 202 13.92 -7.45 15.51
C ARG A 202 15.02 -6.50 15.03
N LYS A 203 16.00 -6.14 15.86
CA LYS A 203 17.15 -5.33 15.44
C LYS A 203 17.98 -6.06 14.40
N LYS A 204 18.30 -7.34 14.63
CA LYS A 204 19.01 -8.18 13.65
C LYS A 204 18.25 -8.29 12.33
N PHE A 205 16.93 -8.45 12.38
CA PHE A 205 16.11 -8.55 11.18
C PHE A 205 15.97 -7.21 10.43
N ALA A 206 16.00 -6.07 11.13
CA ALA A 206 16.10 -4.75 10.50
C ALA A 206 17.47 -4.53 9.82
N ILE A 207 18.56 -5.08 10.38
CA ILE A 207 19.88 -5.10 9.69
C ILE A 207 19.86 -6.07 8.50
N LEU A 208 19.22 -7.24 8.65
CA LEU A 208 19.03 -8.20 7.57
C LEU A 208 18.26 -7.58 6.40
N TYR A 209 17.23 -6.78 6.68
CA TYR A 209 16.54 -5.95 5.68
C TYR A 209 17.53 -5.13 4.85
N CYS A 210 18.41 -4.38 5.52
CA CYS A 210 19.38 -3.52 4.84
C CYS A 210 20.32 -4.33 3.95
N ILE A 211 20.81 -5.48 4.43
CA ILE A 211 21.71 -6.37 3.69
C ILE A 211 21.01 -6.96 2.47
N VAL A 212 19.85 -7.58 2.67
CA VAL A 212 19.06 -8.23 1.62
C VAL A 212 18.68 -7.22 0.54
N TYR A 213 18.30 -6.00 0.94
CA TYR A 213 17.90 -4.98 -0.04
C TYR A 213 19.10 -4.40 -0.81
N ALA A 214 20.25 -4.23 -0.14
CA ALA A 214 21.48 -3.82 -0.80
C ALA A 214 21.92 -4.87 -1.84
N LEU A 215 21.83 -6.16 -1.50
CA LEU A 215 22.10 -7.25 -2.45
C LEU A 215 21.14 -7.21 -3.65
N SER A 216 19.85 -6.95 -3.42
CA SER A 216 18.88 -6.72 -4.50
C SER A 216 19.31 -5.55 -5.41
N CYS A 217 19.77 -4.44 -4.85
CA CYS A 217 20.27 -3.30 -5.62
C CYS A 217 21.49 -3.69 -6.46
N CYS A 218 22.44 -4.45 -5.89
CA CYS A 218 23.62 -4.93 -6.63
C CYS A 218 23.25 -5.78 -7.86
N THR A 219 22.14 -6.53 -7.83
CA THR A 219 21.70 -7.31 -8.99
C THR A 219 21.36 -6.44 -10.21
N LYS A 220 21.03 -5.15 -10.00
CA LYS A 220 20.62 -4.22 -11.05
C LYS A 220 21.71 -3.88 -12.04
N HIS A 221 22.96 -4.10 -11.70
CA HIS A 221 24.09 -3.93 -12.62
C HIS A 221 24.21 -5.05 -13.65
N PHE A 222 23.51 -6.17 -13.46
CA PHE A 222 23.61 -7.33 -14.33
C PHE A 222 22.45 -7.38 -15.34
N ASN A 223 22.77 -7.27 -16.63
CA ASN A 223 21.84 -7.56 -17.72
C ASN A 223 21.64 -9.09 -17.86
N SER A 224 20.99 -9.69 -16.88
CA SER A 224 20.67 -11.12 -16.85
C SER A 224 19.32 -11.33 -16.19
N PHE A 225 18.37 -11.92 -16.92
CA PHE A 225 17.02 -12.18 -16.43
C PHE A 225 17.01 -12.99 -15.13
N PHE A 226 17.91 -13.97 -15.01
CA PHE A 226 18.03 -14.79 -13.80
C PHE A 226 18.51 -13.95 -12.61
N MET A 227 19.56 -13.15 -12.79
CA MET A 227 20.11 -12.30 -11.72
C MET A 227 19.08 -11.25 -11.27
N LEU A 228 18.35 -10.67 -12.22
CA LEU A 228 17.28 -9.72 -11.92
C LEU A 228 16.09 -10.39 -11.22
N SER A 229 15.75 -11.64 -11.57
CA SER A 229 14.74 -12.44 -10.86
C SER A 229 15.14 -12.68 -9.40
N VAL A 230 16.39 -13.06 -9.14
CA VAL A 230 16.93 -13.18 -7.77
C VAL A 230 16.83 -11.85 -7.03
N GLY A 231 17.22 -10.75 -7.68
CA GLY A 231 17.07 -9.41 -7.13
C GLY A 231 15.63 -9.06 -6.77
N ARG A 232 14.66 -9.45 -7.60
CA ARG A 232 13.23 -9.23 -7.32
C ARG A 232 12.73 -10.06 -6.15
N ILE A 233 13.20 -11.29 -5.99
CA ILE A 233 12.90 -12.12 -4.81
C ILE A 233 13.46 -11.47 -3.54
N LEU A 234 14.73 -11.05 -3.57
CA LEU A 234 15.37 -10.36 -2.45
C LEU A 234 14.64 -9.06 -2.11
N ALA A 235 14.23 -8.28 -3.10
CA ALA A 235 13.42 -7.08 -2.89
C ALA A 235 12.10 -7.42 -2.18
N GLY A 236 11.37 -8.45 -2.61
CA GLY A 236 10.12 -8.86 -1.96
C GLY A 236 10.30 -9.30 -0.50
N VAL A 237 11.41 -9.99 -0.19
CA VAL A 237 11.80 -10.31 1.19
C VAL A 237 12.10 -9.04 1.99
N ALA A 238 12.90 -8.12 1.42
CA ALA A 238 13.25 -6.85 2.07
C ALA A 238 12.02 -6.01 2.40
N THR A 239 11.10 -5.83 1.45
CA THR A 239 9.87 -5.07 1.71
C THR A 239 9.02 -5.73 2.81
N SER A 240 8.98 -7.06 2.86
CA SER A 240 8.27 -7.78 3.91
C SER A 240 8.88 -7.51 5.30
N LEU A 241 10.22 -7.47 5.38
CA LEU A 241 10.94 -7.10 6.61
C LEU A 241 10.69 -5.64 7.01
N LEU A 242 10.73 -4.71 6.06
CA LEU A 242 10.53 -3.28 6.32
C LEU A 242 9.22 -3.01 7.07
N TYR A 243 8.10 -3.54 6.57
CA TYR A 243 6.79 -3.27 7.15
C TYR A 243 6.42 -4.16 8.33
N SER A 244 7.00 -5.35 8.46
CA SER A 244 6.73 -6.20 9.63
C SER A 244 7.62 -5.84 10.82
N VAL A 245 8.93 -5.65 10.60
CA VAL A 245 9.92 -5.59 11.67
C VAL A 245 10.00 -4.21 12.30
N PHE A 246 9.99 -3.13 11.50
CA PHE A 246 10.16 -1.78 12.02
C PHE A 246 8.99 -1.36 12.90
N GLU A 247 7.76 -1.55 12.41
CA GLU A 247 6.55 -1.26 13.16
C GLU A 247 6.48 -2.10 14.45
N SER A 248 6.73 -3.40 14.34
CA SER A 248 6.72 -4.28 15.52
C SER A 248 7.76 -3.83 16.56
N TRP A 249 8.97 -3.45 16.14
CA TRP A 249 10.01 -2.97 17.03
C TRP A 249 9.54 -1.74 17.84
N VAL A 250 8.94 -0.74 17.19
CA VAL A 250 8.52 0.49 17.89
C VAL A 250 7.35 0.23 18.84
N VAL A 251 6.40 -0.62 18.46
CA VAL A 251 5.27 -0.98 19.32
C VAL A 251 5.76 -1.71 20.58
N CYS A 252 6.71 -2.63 20.45
CA CYS A 252 7.24 -3.35 21.60
C CYS A 252 8.12 -2.47 22.49
N GLU A 253 8.99 -1.65 21.90
CA GLU A 253 9.85 -0.74 22.67
C GLU A 253 9.02 0.33 23.41
N HIS A 254 7.95 0.83 22.79
CA HIS A 254 6.97 1.71 23.44
C HIS A 254 6.33 1.04 24.67
N ALA A 255 5.85 -0.20 24.50
CA ALA A 255 5.23 -0.97 25.58
C ALA A 255 6.22 -1.27 26.72
N GLN A 256 7.48 -1.61 26.41
CA GLN A 256 8.52 -1.86 27.42
C GLN A 256 8.88 -0.61 28.23
N ARG A 257 8.78 0.57 27.62
CA ARG A 257 9.06 1.85 28.27
C ARG A 257 7.85 2.45 28.98
N ALA A 258 6.68 1.82 28.86
CA ALA A 258 5.42 2.25 29.46
C ALA A 258 5.09 3.74 29.18
N PHE A 259 5.35 4.19 27.95
CA PHE A 259 4.94 5.54 27.51
C PHE A 259 3.42 5.61 27.30
N SER A 260 2.86 6.82 27.31
CA SER A 260 1.46 7.01 26.95
C SER A 260 1.21 6.66 25.48
N ASP A 261 -0.01 6.22 25.18
CA ASP A 261 -0.40 5.85 23.82
C ASP A 261 -0.32 7.04 22.83
N ASP A 262 -0.47 8.27 23.34
CA ASP A 262 -0.30 9.51 22.56
C ASP A 262 1.08 9.58 21.88
N VAL A 263 2.14 9.11 22.55
CA VAL A 263 3.50 9.11 22.01
C VAL A 263 3.61 8.19 20.79
N LEU A 264 2.94 7.05 20.81
CA LEU A 264 2.94 6.10 19.70
C LEU A 264 2.13 6.64 18.51
N GLY A 265 0.96 7.24 18.79
CA GLY A 265 0.16 7.95 17.79
C GLY A 265 0.92 9.09 17.11
N ASP A 266 1.66 9.88 17.88
CA ASP A 266 2.57 10.92 17.38
C ASP A 266 3.66 10.36 16.47
N ILE A 267 4.30 9.24 16.87
CA ILE A 267 5.35 8.60 16.08
C ILE A 267 4.81 8.17 14.72
N PHE A 268 3.68 7.47 14.68
CA PHE A 268 3.10 7.02 13.42
C PHE A 268 2.67 8.20 12.55
N SER A 269 2.10 9.25 13.14
CA SER A 269 1.74 10.48 12.42
C SER A 269 2.97 11.16 11.81
N LEU A 270 4.04 11.29 12.58
CA LEU A 270 5.30 11.89 12.13
C LEU A 270 6.03 11.00 11.13
N ALA A 271 5.92 9.67 11.25
CA ALA A 271 6.47 8.71 10.29
C ALA A 271 5.77 8.82 8.93
N ILE A 272 4.44 8.94 8.91
CA ILE A 272 3.67 9.13 7.67
C ILE A 272 4.03 10.47 7.02
N PHE A 273 4.02 11.58 7.78
CA PHE A 273 4.39 12.89 7.27
C PHE A 273 5.83 12.91 6.75
N GLY A 274 6.77 12.39 7.54
CA GLY A 274 8.18 12.30 7.16
C GLY A 274 8.38 11.42 5.92
N ASN A 275 7.65 10.32 5.80
CA ASN A 275 7.68 9.47 4.61
C ASN A 275 7.27 10.24 3.35
N SER A 276 6.21 11.05 3.41
CA SER A 276 5.80 11.90 2.28
C SER A 276 6.89 12.88 1.87
N CYS A 277 7.54 13.54 2.84
CA CYS A 277 8.67 14.44 2.55
C CYS A 277 9.86 13.70 1.93
N VAL A 278 10.19 12.52 2.46
CA VAL A 278 11.27 11.68 1.97
C VAL A 278 10.98 11.17 0.55
N ALA A 279 9.76 10.76 0.24
CA ALA A 279 9.36 10.31 -1.09
C ALA A 279 9.54 11.42 -2.15
N ILE A 280 9.09 12.64 -1.84
CA ILE A 280 9.29 13.81 -2.72
C ILE A 280 10.79 14.07 -2.92
N SER A 281 11.56 14.07 -1.83
CA SER A 281 13.01 14.31 -1.86
C SER A 281 13.75 13.23 -2.65
N ALA A 282 13.34 11.97 -2.52
CA ALA A 282 13.89 10.84 -3.25
C ALA A 282 13.73 11.00 -4.76
N GLY A 283 12.60 11.54 -5.24
CA GLY A 283 12.42 11.83 -6.66
C GLY A 283 13.46 12.81 -7.21
N PHE A 284 13.72 13.91 -6.49
CA PHE A 284 14.76 14.87 -6.86
C PHE A 284 16.17 14.26 -6.78
N LEU A 285 16.47 13.55 -5.69
CA LEU A 285 17.78 12.90 -5.49
C LEU A 285 18.04 11.83 -6.56
N ALA A 286 17.04 11.00 -6.86
CA ALA A 286 17.13 9.96 -7.88
C ALA A 286 17.34 10.55 -9.27
N GLN A 287 16.68 11.66 -9.62
CA GLN A 287 16.97 12.38 -10.86
C GLN A 287 18.38 12.95 -10.88
N TRP A 288 18.79 13.59 -9.79
CA TRP A 288 20.12 14.19 -9.71
C TRP A 288 21.23 13.14 -9.90
N VAL A 289 21.15 12.01 -9.19
CA VAL A 289 22.16 10.94 -9.32
C VAL A 289 22.09 10.24 -10.68
N SER A 290 20.93 10.12 -11.31
CA SER A 290 20.83 9.52 -12.66
C SER A 290 21.46 10.40 -13.73
N ASP A 291 21.46 11.72 -13.55
CA ASP A 291 22.04 12.65 -14.52
C ASP A 291 23.58 12.78 -14.38
N LEU A 292 24.20 12.15 -13.36
CA LEU A 292 25.65 12.26 -13.10
C LEU A 292 26.52 11.50 -14.11
N MET A 293 26.10 10.31 -14.54
CA MET A 293 26.88 9.45 -15.43
C MET A 293 25.98 8.82 -16.49
N PRO A 294 26.42 8.71 -17.75
CA PRO A 294 25.65 8.05 -18.79
C PRO A 294 25.57 6.54 -18.54
N PHE A 295 24.54 5.88 -19.07
CA PHE A 295 24.41 4.43 -19.01
C PHE A 295 25.53 3.75 -19.79
N THR A 296 26.48 3.16 -19.08
CA THR A 296 27.74 2.68 -19.62
C THR A 296 27.84 1.17 -19.46
N LYS A 297 28.04 0.48 -20.59
CA LYS A 297 28.35 -0.95 -20.64
C LYS A 297 29.81 -1.17 -20.27
N VAL A 298 30.09 -1.84 -19.15
CA VAL A 298 31.46 -2.15 -18.70
C VAL A 298 31.89 -3.51 -19.22
N THR A 299 30.99 -4.49 -19.18
CA THR A 299 31.19 -5.83 -19.76
C THR A 299 29.94 -6.26 -20.53
N GLU A 300 29.96 -7.43 -21.16
CA GLU A 300 28.78 -7.98 -21.85
C GLU A 300 27.51 -8.05 -20.98
N VAL A 301 27.69 -8.25 -19.68
CA VAL A 301 26.59 -8.42 -18.72
C VAL A 301 26.53 -7.35 -17.65
N PHE A 302 27.55 -6.48 -17.50
CA PHE A 302 27.66 -5.53 -16.38
C PHE A 302 27.58 -4.07 -16.86
N TYR A 303 26.69 -3.30 -16.25
CA TYR A 303 26.40 -1.91 -16.58
C TYR A 303 26.44 -1.02 -15.33
N ILE A 304 26.82 0.24 -15.54
CA ILE A 304 26.86 1.29 -14.52
C ILE A 304 26.36 2.61 -15.09
N GLY A 305 25.99 3.55 -14.22
CA GLY A 305 25.56 4.88 -14.64
C GLY A 305 24.05 4.98 -14.87
N GLN A 306 23.59 6.20 -15.02
CA GLN A 306 22.22 6.60 -15.33
C GLN A 306 21.17 5.83 -14.51
N TYR A 307 20.58 4.77 -15.08
CA TYR A 307 19.53 3.99 -14.46
C TYR A 307 19.97 3.15 -13.26
N THR A 308 21.27 2.83 -13.10
CA THR A 308 21.77 2.10 -11.92
C THR A 308 22.08 3.01 -10.74
N ASN A 309 22.44 4.27 -10.98
CA ASN A 309 22.90 5.20 -9.94
C ASN A 309 21.92 5.40 -8.77
N PRO A 310 20.59 5.46 -8.99
CA PRO A 310 19.64 5.52 -7.87
C PRO A 310 19.68 4.28 -6.96
N PHE A 311 19.98 3.11 -7.52
CA PHE A 311 20.17 1.86 -6.76
C PHE A 311 21.50 1.87 -5.99
N ASP A 312 22.58 2.38 -6.61
CA ASP A 312 23.86 2.59 -5.93
C ASP A 312 23.72 3.54 -4.74
N PHE A 313 22.99 4.65 -4.94
CA PHE A 313 22.73 5.59 -3.87
C PHE A 313 21.84 4.99 -2.78
N ALA A 314 20.84 4.19 -3.15
CA ALA A 314 20.04 3.42 -2.19
C ALA A 314 20.90 2.48 -1.34
N ILE A 315 21.93 1.82 -1.89
CA ILE A 315 22.88 1.00 -1.12
C ILE A 315 23.58 1.84 -0.05
N VAL A 316 24.07 3.03 -0.38
CA VAL A 316 24.70 3.94 0.59
C VAL A 316 23.72 4.30 1.72
N ILE A 317 22.48 4.63 1.38
CA ILE A 317 21.43 4.93 2.37
C ILE A 317 21.10 3.71 3.25
N LEU A 318 21.06 2.50 2.68
CA LEU A 318 20.83 1.26 3.42
C LEU A 318 21.96 0.95 4.40
N LEU A 319 23.22 1.23 4.03
CA LEU A 319 24.36 1.11 4.94
C LEU A 319 24.28 2.11 6.10
N LEU A 320 23.85 3.35 5.82
CA LEU A 320 23.58 4.34 6.86
C LEU A 320 22.43 3.90 7.78
N CYS A 321 21.35 3.34 7.22
CA CYS A 321 20.24 2.77 7.97
C CYS A 321 20.71 1.62 8.87
N ALA A 322 21.51 0.70 8.34
CA ALA A 322 22.08 -0.39 9.12
C ALA A 322 22.97 0.12 10.27
N GLY A 323 23.81 1.12 10.01
CA GLY A 323 24.63 1.78 11.04
C GLY A 323 23.79 2.48 12.11
N TRP A 324 22.70 3.14 11.70
CA TRP A 324 21.76 3.77 12.62
C TRP A 324 21.07 2.73 13.51
N VAL A 325 20.47 1.69 12.93
CA VAL A 325 19.84 0.60 13.66
C VAL A 325 20.84 -0.09 14.58
N HIS A 326 22.06 -0.34 14.09
CA HIS A 326 23.11 -0.99 14.88
C HIS A 326 23.49 -0.19 16.13
N THR A 327 23.58 1.14 16.02
CA THR A 327 24.02 2.01 17.13
C THR A 327 22.89 2.47 18.04
N GLN A 328 21.69 2.71 17.50
CA GLN A 328 20.59 3.34 18.24
C GLN A 328 19.53 2.35 18.73
N TRP A 329 19.34 1.21 18.06
CA TRP A 329 18.29 0.26 18.47
C TRP A 329 18.80 -0.73 19.49
N CYS A 330 17.95 -1.04 20.48
CA CYS A 330 18.10 -2.20 21.34
C CYS A 330 17.50 -3.43 20.65
N GLU A 331 17.99 -4.61 21.03
CA GLU A 331 17.38 -5.86 20.58
C GLU A 331 16.11 -6.13 21.39
N ASN A 332 14.99 -6.33 20.71
CA ASN A 332 13.72 -6.71 21.34
C ASN A 332 13.08 -7.90 20.59
N TYR A 333 12.22 -8.61 21.31
CA TYR A 333 11.66 -9.91 20.93
C TYR A 333 10.14 -9.91 21.14
N GLY A 334 9.45 -10.86 20.50
CA GLY A 334 8.03 -11.11 20.74
C GLY A 334 7.74 -11.48 22.20
N SER A 335 6.48 -11.31 22.62
CA SER A 335 5.95 -11.30 24.00
C SER A 335 6.10 -12.59 24.84
N SER A 336 7.05 -13.47 24.55
CA SER A 336 7.48 -14.53 25.47
C SER A 336 8.37 -14.03 26.62
N SER A 337 8.83 -12.76 26.58
CA SER A 337 9.72 -12.19 27.62
C SER A 337 8.98 -11.46 28.75
N LEU A 338 7.70 -11.08 28.60
CA LEU A 338 6.96 -10.39 29.67
C LEU A 338 6.46 -11.36 30.76
N ALA A 339 6.23 -12.63 30.43
CA ALA A 339 5.75 -13.64 31.37
C ALA A 339 6.86 -14.22 32.27
N ALA A 340 8.13 -14.09 31.86
CA ALA A 340 9.27 -14.58 32.64
C ALA A 340 9.62 -13.66 33.82
N THR A 341 9.29 -12.37 33.73
CA THR A 341 9.57 -11.39 34.79
C THR A 341 8.54 -11.45 35.91
N THR A 342 7.26 -11.72 35.59
CA THR A 342 6.18 -11.85 36.59
C THR A 342 6.17 -13.19 37.34
N SER A 343 6.89 -14.20 36.86
CA SER A 343 6.94 -15.53 37.48
C SER A 343 8.13 -15.73 38.44
N SER A 344 9.04 -14.75 38.56
CA SER A 344 10.20 -14.85 39.46
C SER A 344 10.05 -14.09 40.79
N GLU A 345 9.02 -13.27 40.98
CA GLU A 345 8.83 -12.49 42.22
C GLU A 345 7.94 -13.16 43.30
N ASN A 346 7.44 -14.38 43.06
CA ASN A 346 6.51 -15.05 43.99
C ASN A 346 7.03 -16.40 44.53
N LYS A 347 8.34 -16.53 44.76
CA LYS A 347 8.93 -17.75 45.33
C LYS A 347 9.55 -17.64 46.72
N ASP A 348 9.52 -16.48 47.36
CA ASP A 348 10.11 -16.31 48.68
C ASP A 348 9.08 -15.83 49.70
N LEU A 349 8.19 -16.74 50.16
CA LEU A 349 7.49 -16.66 51.45
C LEU A 349 6.69 -17.94 51.72
N GLU A 350 7.37 -19.00 52.16
CA GLU A 350 6.77 -20.13 52.88
C GLU A 350 7.31 -20.14 54.32
N SER A 351 6.43 -19.94 55.31
CA SER A 351 6.34 -20.74 56.54
C SER A 351 5.44 -20.09 57.61
N VAL A 352 4.19 -20.55 57.79
CA VAL A 352 3.48 -20.58 59.09
C VAL A 352 2.48 -21.76 59.09
N PRO A 353 2.33 -22.54 60.18
CA PRO A 353 1.55 -23.78 60.20
C PRO A 353 0.04 -23.59 60.43
N GLN A 354 -0.71 -24.62 60.03
CA GLN A 354 -2.16 -24.83 60.23
C GLN A 354 -2.62 -24.65 61.67
N ASP A 355 -3.82 -24.08 61.83
CA ASP A 355 -4.72 -24.42 62.94
C ASP A 355 -6.16 -24.56 62.41
N ASP A 356 -6.76 -25.69 62.76
CA ASP A 356 -8.11 -26.10 62.44
C ASP A 356 -9.12 -25.38 63.34
N ASN A 357 -10.22 -24.86 62.78
CA ASN A 357 -11.53 -24.95 63.42
C ASN A 357 -12.67 -24.68 62.43
N ALA A 358 -13.57 -25.67 62.40
CA ALA A 358 -14.78 -25.77 61.59
C ALA A 358 -15.90 -24.82 62.05
N LEU A 359 -16.84 -24.49 61.15
CA LEU A 359 -18.25 -24.97 61.21
C LEU A 359 -19.17 -24.21 60.23
N THR A 360 -19.66 -24.96 59.23
CA THR A 360 -21.05 -25.09 58.71
C THR A 360 -21.85 -23.83 58.33
N LEU A 361 -22.51 -23.77 57.16
CA LEU A 361 -23.69 -24.57 56.81
C LEU A 361 -23.84 -24.81 55.30
N GLU A 362 -24.27 -26.03 54.96
CA GLU A 362 -24.79 -26.44 53.66
C GLU A 362 -26.14 -25.75 53.36
N GLU A 363 -26.37 -25.34 52.11
CA GLU A 363 -27.67 -25.55 51.46
C GLU A 363 -27.57 -25.51 49.92
N GLN A 364 -28.03 -26.62 49.33
CA GLN A 364 -28.80 -26.72 48.09
C GLN A 364 -28.13 -26.43 46.74
N GLY A 365 -28.11 -27.49 45.94
CA GLY A 365 -27.81 -27.42 44.52
C GLY A 365 -28.79 -26.53 43.76
N LEU A 366 -28.21 -25.64 42.96
CA LEU A 366 -28.80 -25.19 41.72
C LEU A 366 -27.69 -25.29 40.68
N ALA A 367 -27.95 -26.08 39.65
CA ALA A 367 -27.10 -26.17 38.47
C ALA A 367 -26.74 -24.75 38.00
N ALA A 368 -25.45 -24.43 37.98
CA ALA A 368 -24.98 -23.25 37.27
C ALA A 368 -25.47 -23.37 35.82
N PRO A 369 -26.06 -22.32 35.24
CA PRO A 369 -26.56 -22.38 33.88
C PRO A 369 -25.40 -22.79 33.01
N GLY A 370 -25.61 -23.90 32.29
CA GLY A 370 -24.65 -24.41 31.34
C GLY A 370 -24.14 -23.24 30.51
N SER A 371 -22.81 -23.13 30.43
CA SER A 371 -22.21 -22.42 29.33
C SER A 371 -22.78 -23.04 28.07
N GLU A 372 -23.83 -22.42 27.52
CA GLU A 372 -24.33 -22.74 26.21
C GLU A 372 -23.14 -22.63 25.29
N SER A 373 -22.64 -23.79 24.86
CA SER A 373 -21.73 -23.94 23.76
C SER A 373 -22.49 -23.63 22.47
N ASN A 374 -23.04 -22.42 22.36
CA ASN A 374 -23.45 -21.87 21.08
C ASN A 374 -22.17 -21.70 20.29
N GLY A 375 -21.96 -22.63 19.34
CA GLY A 375 -20.73 -22.81 18.60
C GLY A 375 -20.19 -21.48 18.08
N ASP A 376 -19.13 -21.01 18.73
CA ASP A 376 -18.50 -19.76 18.34
C ASP A 376 -17.79 -20.03 17.01
N LYS A 377 -18.44 -19.64 15.92
CA LYS A 377 -17.90 -19.75 14.56
C LYS A 377 -16.51 -19.13 14.56
N SER A 378 -15.52 -19.84 14.01
CA SER A 378 -14.16 -19.28 13.84
C SER A 378 -14.24 -17.89 13.18
N ASP A 379 -13.32 -16.97 13.52
CA ASP A 379 -13.31 -15.60 12.96
C ASP A 379 -13.33 -15.59 11.42
N PHE A 380 -12.79 -16.65 10.82
CA PHE A 380 -12.89 -16.93 9.39
C PHE A 380 -14.33 -17.14 8.92
N GLU A 381 -15.08 -18.03 9.58
CA GLU A 381 -16.46 -18.35 9.21
C GLU A 381 -17.39 -17.14 9.43
N LYS A 382 -17.17 -16.40 10.52
CA LYS A 382 -17.87 -15.12 10.78
C LYS A 382 -17.58 -14.10 9.67
N ALA A 383 -16.30 -13.88 9.34
CA ALA A 383 -15.89 -12.94 8.29
C ALA A 383 -16.45 -13.34 6.91
N TRP A 384 -16.44 -14.63 6.59
CA TRP A 384 -16.96 -15.15 5.34
C TRP A 384 -18.48 -14.99 5.20
N GLN A 385 -19.22 -15.22 6.27
CA GLN A 385 -20.67 -14.99 6.31
C GLN A 385 -21.00 -13.51 6.18
N LEU A 386 -20.30 -12.64 6.92
CA LEU A 386 -20.46 -11.18 6.80
C LEU A 386 -20.17 -10.69 5.38
N LEU A 387 -19.11 -11.20 4.73
CA LEU A 387 -18.81 -10.85 3.34
C LEU A 387 -19.89 -11.33 2.37
N LYS A 388 -20.59 -12.43 2.65
CA LYS A 388 -21.68 -12.94 1.79
C LYS A 388 -23.02 -12.23 2.01
N GLU A 389 -23.31 -11.81 3.22
CA GLU A 389 -24.63 -11.33 3.62
C GLU A 389 -24.73 -9.80 3.61
N ASP A 390 -23.66 -9.10 4.02
CA ASP A 390 -23.67 -7.65 4.14
C ASP A 390 -23.27 -6.97 2.83
N ARG A 391 -24.25 -6.35 2.18
CA ARG A 391 -24.07 -5.59 0.93
C ARG A 391 -23.13 -4.40 1.06
N LYS A 392 -23.03 -3.77 2.25
CA LYS A 392 -22.11 -2.65 2.49
C LYS A 392 -20.68 -3.15 2.53
N ILE A 393 -20.43 -4.25 3.27
CA ILE A 393 -19.11 -4.89 3.32
C ILE A 393 -18.69 -5.33 1.91
N GLN A 394 -19.60 -5.92 1.12
CA GLN A 394 -19.32 -6.28 -0.29
C GLN A 394 -18.95 -5.08 -1.15
N SER A 395 -19.74 -4.00 -1.09
CA SER A 395 -19.47 -2.79 -1.87
C SER A 395 -18.12 -2.17 -1.50
N VAL A 396 -17.82 -2.05 -0.21
CA VAL A 396 -16.52 -1.54 0.27
C VAL A 396 -15.37 -2.45 -0.16
N ALA A 397 -15.54 -3.77 -0.08
CA ALA A 397 -14.55 -4.75 -0.53
C ALA A 397 -14.22 -4.58 -2.02
N LEU A 398 -15.26 -4.53 -2.86
CA LEU A 398 -15.12 -4.41 -4.32
C LEU A 398 -14.58 -3.04 -4.72
N MET A 399 -15.08 -1.95 -4.14
CA MET A 399 -14.55 -0.60 -4.41
C MET A 399 -13.06 -0.50 -4.04
N SER A 400 -12.67 -1.07 -2.89
CA SER A 400 -11.26 -1.13 -2.48
C SER A 400 -10.44 -1.92 -3.49
N GLY A 401 -10.89 -3.12 -3.85
CA GLY A 401 -10.20 -4.00 -4.78
C GLY A 401 -10.06 -3.39 -6.17
N PHE A 402 -11.10 -2.76 -6.71
CA PHE A 402 -11.09 -2.13 -8.03
C PHE A 402 -10.21 -0.88 -8.09
N PHE A 403 -10.31 0.01 -7.09
CA PHE A 403 -9.45 1.20 -7.04
C PHE A 403 -7.99 0.82 -6.85
N GLU A 404 -7.68 -0.04 -5.88
CA GLU A 404 -6.30 -0.48 -5.65
C GLU A 404 -5.76 -1.19 -6.91
N SER A 405 -6.55 -2.02 -7.58
CA SER A 405 -6.15 -2.66 -8.85
C SER A 405 -5.79 -1.63 -9.91
N SER A 406 -6.59 -0.55 -10.02
CA SER A 406 -6.32 0.54 -10.95
C SER A 406 -5.01 1.26 -10.65
N MET A 407 -4.70 1.46 -9.37
CA MET A 407 -3.44 2.06 -8.90
C MET A 407 -2.24 1.20 -9.26
N PHE A 408 -2.30 -0.12 -9.04
CA PHE A 408 -1.23 -1.02 -9.45
C PHE A 408 -1.01 -1.02 -10.96
N ILE A 409 -2.08 -1.15 -11.73
CA ILE A 409 -1.99 -1.16 -13.20
C ILE A 409 -1.42 0.18 -13.69
N PHE A 410 -1.80 1.30 -13.08
CA PHE A 410 -1.20 2.61 -13.35
C PHE A 410 0.32 2.62 -13.12
N VAL A 411 0.80 2.08 -11.99
CA VAL A 411 2.25 1.98 -11.69
C VAL A 411 3.00 1.22 -12.79
N PHE A 412 2.38 0.22 -13.41
CA PHE A 412 2.97 -0.52 -14.54
C PHE A 412 2.93 0.24 -15.86
N LEU A 413 1.90 1.05 -16.08
CA LEU A 413 1.60 1.61 -17.39
C LEU A 413 2.00 3.07 -17.57
N TRP A 414 2.29 3.82 -16.50
CA TRP A 414 2.61 5.24 -16.62
C TRP A 414 3.87 5.47 -17.46
N THR A 415 4.94 4.69 -17.25
CA THR A 415 6.19 4.85 -18.01
C THR A 415 5.98 4.59 -19.50
N PRO A 416 5.43 3.43 -19.93
CA PRO A 416 5.19 3.21 -21.34
C PRO A 416 4.09 4.09 -21.94
N ALA A 417 3.21 4.68 -21.13
CA ALA A 417 2.27 5.70 -21.61
C ALA A 417 3.00 7.01 -21.98
N ILE A 418 3.95 7.46 -21.16
CA ILE A 418 4.79 8.64 -21.48
C ILE A 418 5.69 8.37 -22.68
N LEU A 419 6.33 7.20 -22.75
CA LEU A 419 7.19 6.84 -23.89
C LEU A 419 6.42 6.74 -25.22
N LYS A 420 5.09 6.50 -25.18
CA LYS A 420 4.22 6.47 -26.38
C LYS A 420 3.56 7.81 -26.69
N ALA A 421 3.65 8.77 -25.77
CA ALA A 421 3.12 10.11 -25.99
C ALA A 421 3.97 10.86 -27.04
N ASP A 422 3.41 11.94 -27.61
CA ASP A 422 4.07 12.77 -28.62
C ASP A 422 4.68 11.91 -29.74
N ASN A 423 3.89 10.96 -30.28
CA ASN A 423 4.26 10.00 -31.34
C ASN A 423 5.45 9.06 -31.04
N GLY A 424 5.87 8.95 -29.78
CA GLY A 424 7.01 8.14 -29.38
C GLY A 424 8.36 8.84 -29.54
N ASP A 425 8.36 10.16 -29.67
CA ASP A 425 9.58 10.96 -29.79
C ASP A 425 10.36 11.05 -28.45
N ILE A 426 9.68 10.81 -27.32
CA ILE A 426 10.28 10.79 -25.98
C ILE A 426 11.08 9.51 -25.78
N GLN A 427 12.36 9.64 -25.46
CA GLN A 427 13.27 8.50 -25.23
C GLN A 427 13.71 8.41 -23.78
N THR A 428 13.93 9.56 -23.13
CA THR A 428 14.50 9.63 -21.77
C THR A 428 13.70 10.54 -20.84
N PRO A 429 12.52 10.08 -20.37
CA PRO A 429 11.74 10.82 -19.39
C PRO A 429 12.56 11.14 -18.12
N PRO A 430 12.34 12.29 -17.47
CA PRO A 430 12.93 12.57 -16.16
C PRO A 430 12.18 11.79 -15.06
N PHE A 431 12.47 10.49 -14.96
CA PHE A 431 11.76 9.54 -14.09
C PHE A 431 11.63 10.04 -12.64
N GLY A 432 12.74 10.53 -12.06
CA GLY A 432 12.75 11.02 -10.69
C GLY A 432 11.89 12.27 -10.48
N LEU A 433 11.88 13.20 -11.45
CA LEU A 433 11.04 14.40 -11.35
C LEU A 433 9.55 14.08 -11.53
N ILE A 434 9.20 13.18 -12.46
CA ILE A 434 7.82 12.74 -12.64
C ILE A 434 7.32 12.09 -11.35
N PHE A 435 8.13 11.23 -10.74
CA PHE A 435 7.82 10.62 -9.45
C PHE A 435 7.66 11.67 -8.33
N ALA A 436 8.51 12.69 -8.27
CA ALA A 436 8.35 13.78 -7.31
C ALA A 436 7.02 14.55 -7.49
N VAL A 437 6.58 14.79 -8.73
CA VAL A 437 5.25 15.38 -8.99
C VAL A 437 4.13 14.46 -8.47
N PHE A 438 4.23 13.14 -8.69
CA PHE A 438 3.23 12.18 -8.22
C PHE A 438 3.12 12.20 -6.68
N MET A 439 4.25 12.19 -5.98
CA MET A 439 4.29 12.31 -4.52
C MET A 439 3.70 13.63 -4.02
N LEU A 440 3.96 14.75 -4.71
CA LEU A 440 3.33 16.04 -4.41
C LEU A 440 1.82 16.04 -4.67
N GLY A 441 1.37 15.39 -5.74
CA GLY A 441 -0.04 15.19 -6.06
C GLY A 441 -0.77 14.47 -4.93
N CYS A 442 -0.23 13.33 -4.48
CA CYS A 442 -0.79 12.61 -3.34
C CYS A 442 -0.82 13.43 -2.05
N MET A 443 0.26 14.12 -1.70
CA MET A 443 0.26 15.00 -0.52
C MET A 443 -0.82 16.09 -0.62
N THR A 444 -0.98 16.68 -1.81
CA THR A 444 -2.05 17.65 -2.10
C THR A 444 -3.44 17.02 -1.88
N GLY A 445 -3.65 15.80 -2.35
CA GLY A 445 -4.90 15.04 -2.16
C GLY A 445 -5.25 14.79 -0.70
N SER A 446 -4.29 14.34 0.11
CA SER A 446 -4.52 14.10 1.55
C SER A 446 -4.81 15.40 2.30
N CYS A 447 -4.09 16.49 1.99
CA CYS A 447 -4.39 17.81 2.55
C CYS A 447 -5.77 18.33 2.11
N PHE A 448 -6.14 18.11 0.85
CA PHE A 448 -7.45 18.50 0.32
C PHE A 448 -8.56 17.75 1.06
N PHE A 449 -8.43 16.42 1.24
CA PHE A 449 -9.37 15.63 2.02
C PHE A 449 -9.56 16.19 3.42
N SER A 450 -8.46 16.39 4.16
CA SER A 450 -8.51 16.95 5.52
C SER A 450 -9.22 18.31 5.55
N HIS A 451 -8.97 19.18 4.57
CA HIS A 451 -9.61 20.49 4.50
C HIS A 451 -11.12 20.41 4.24
N VAL A 452 -11.57 19.55 3.32
CA VAL A 452 -13.01 19.46 2.96
C VAL A 452 -13.84 18.68 3.97
N THR A 453 -13.23 17.82 4.78
CA THR A 453 -13.93 17.07 5.84
C THR A 453 -13.91 17.75 7.21
N THR A 454 -13.06 18.76 7.41
CA THR A 454 -13.02 19.49 8.70
C THR A 454 -14.28 20.35 8.85
N PRO A 455 -15.08 20.19 9.91
CA PRO A 455 -16.24 21.04 10.16
C PRO A 455 -15.83 22.50 10.31
N THR A 456 -16.56 23.43 9.71
CA THR A 456 -16.30 24.86 9.94
C THR A 456 -16.89 25.29 11.29
N GLU A 457 -16.15 26.11 12.05
CA GLU A 457 -16.55 26.64 13.38
C GLU A 457 -17.92 27.35 13.37
N ALA A 458 -18.40 27.79 12.21
CA ALA A 458 -19.70 28.43 12.02
C ALA A 458 -20.88 27.44 11.78
N GLY A 459 -20.72 26.15 12.10
CA GLY A 459 -21.77 25.14 11.93
C GLY A 459 -22.06 24.73 10.49
N GLY A 460 -21.09 24.90 9.57
CA GLY A 460 -21.28 24.71 8.13
C GLY A 460 -20.58 23.50 7.50
N TRP A 461 -21.34 22.83 6.61
CA TRP A 461 -20.98 21.96 5.46
C TRP A 461 -19.54 21.43 5.35
N GLY A 462 -19.21 20.38 6.11
CA GLY A 462 -18.14 19.45 5.71
C GLY A 462 -18.66 18.47 4.64
N TRP A 463 -17.81 18.05 3.71
CA TRP A 463 -18.16 16.96 2.80
C TRP A 463 -18.34 15.67 3.58
N ASP A 464 -19.48 14.99 3.39
CA ASP A 464 -19.63 13.63 3.88
C ASP A 464 -18.73 12.67 3.09
N ILE A 465 -18.48 11.51 3.70
CA ILE A 465 -17.55 10.52 3.15
C ILE A 465 -17.98 10.01 1.76
N HIS A 466 -19.28 9.95 1.48
CA HIS A 466 -19.80 9.50 0.18
C HIS A 466 -19.51 10.55 -0.90
N ARG A 467 -19.67 11.84 -0.61
CA ARG A 467 -19.26 12.91 -1.53
C ARG A 467 -17.77 12.88 -1.83
N CYS A 468 -16.92 12.73 -0.79
CA CYS A 468 -15.48 12.59 -0.98
C CYS A 468 -15.13 11.40 -1.90
N ALA A 469 -15.70 10.22 -1.62
CA ALA A 469 -15.49 9.02 -2.42
C ALA A 469 -16.00 9.18 -3.87
N PHE A 470 -17.11 9.89 -4.09
CA PHE A 470 -17.64 10.15 -5.43
C PHE A 470 -16.67 10.98 -6.28
N PHE A 471 -16.23 12.13 -5.77
CA PHE A 471 -15.29 13.00 -6.50
C PHE A 471 -13.94 12.32 -6.73
N LEU A 472 -13.50 11.50 -5.77
CA LEU A 472 -12.32 10.66 -5.89
C LEU A 472 -12.43 9.67 -7.06
N PHE A 473 -13.48 8.85 -7.10
CA PHE A 473 -13.64 7.85 -8.17
C PHE A 473 -13.91 8.51 -9.53
N ALA A 474 -14.69 9.60 -9.56
CA ALA A 474 -14.95 10.37 -10.77
C ALA A 474 -13.68 11.03 -11.34
N GLY A 475 -12.88 11.66 -10.47
CA GLY A 475 -11.59 12.25 -10.85
C GLY A 475 -10.60 11.21 -11.38
N SER A 476 -10.57 10.04 -10.75
CA SER A 476 -9.73 8.91 -11.18
C SER A 476 -10.18 8.33 -12.52
N ALA A 477 -11.49 8.18 -12.74
CA ALA A 477 -12.00 7.70 -14.02
C ALA A 477 -11.71 8.69 -15.14
N ALA A 478 -11.88 10.00 -14.87
CA ALA A 478 -11.57 11.07 -15.81
C ALA A 478 -10.08 11.11 -16.18
N SER A 479 -9.18 10.97 -15.19
CA SER A 479 -7.74 10.93 -15.47
C SER A 479 -7.36 9.76 -16.38
N HIS A 480 -7.82 8.55 -16.09
CA HIS A 480 -7.51 7.38 -16.93
C HIS A 480 -8.15 7.50 -18.33
N ALA A 481 -9.35 8.07 -18.44
CA ALA A 481 -9.99 8.33 -19.73
C ALA A 481 -9.17 9.31 -20.59
N ILE A 482 -8.61 10.38 -20.01
CA ILE A 482 -7.76 11.34 -20.74
C ILE A 482 -6.58 10.63 -21.40
N VAL A 483 -5.97 9.64 -20.73
CA VAL A 483 -4.82 8.89 -21.25
C VAL A 483 -5.20 8.04 -22.47
N VAL A 484 -6.44 7.56 -22.55
CA VAL A 484 -6.94 6.78 -23.69
C VAL A 484 -7.09 7.64 -24.94
N PHE A 485 -7.62 8.87 -24.77
CA PHE A 485 -7.97 9.75 -25.89
C PHE A 485 -6.87 10.76 -26.27
N SER A 486 -5.91 11.02 -25.38
CA SER A 486 -4.83 11.97 -25.64
C SER A 486 -3.61 11.30 -26.27
N GLN A 487 -2.88 12.07 -27.07
CA GLN A 487 -1.50 11.76 -27.49
C GLN A 487 -0.49 12.77 -26.93
N SER A 488 -0.95 13.87 -26.33
CA SER A 488 -0.08 14.91 -25.78
C SER A 488 0.51 14.46 -24.44
N SER A 489 1.83 14.50 -24.31
CA SER A 489 2.49 14.18 -23.04
C SER A 489 2.11 15.13 -21.91
N PHE A 490 1.78 16.40 -22.20
CA PHE A 490 1.31 17.35 -21.19
C PHE A 490 -0.03 16.95 -20.60
N ALA A 491 -1.00 16.58 -21.45
CA ALA A 491 -2.31 16.14 -21.01
C ALA A 491 -2.25 14.81 -20.25
N ILE A 492 -1.42 13.86 -20.72
CA ILE A 492 -1.18 12.58 -20.04
C ILE A 492 -0.54 12.80 -18.66
N LEU A 493 0.50 13.63 -18.57
CA LEU A 493 1.12 13.97 -17.28
C LEU A 493 0.12 14.64 -16.34
N SER A 494 -0.64 15.62 -16.82
CA SER A 494 -1.65 16.31 -16.01
C SER A 494 -2.72 15.35 -15.48
N ALA A 495 -3.14 14.38 -16.30
CA ALA A 495 -4.03 13.31 -15.88
C ALA A 495 -3.40 12.42 -14.80
N PHE A 496 -2.12 12.07 -14.93
CA PHE A 496 -1.42 11.30 -13.90
C PHE A 496 -1.32 12.06 -12.58
N VAL A 497 -1.04 13.37 -12.61
CA VAL A 497 -1.07 14.21 -11.40
C VAL A 497 -2.46 14.22 -10.77
N LEU A 498 -3.52 14.36 -11.57
CA LEU A 498 -4.90 14.29 -11.07
C LEU A 498 -5.21 12.93 -10.43
N PHE A 499 -4.78 11.84 -11.06
CA PHE A 499 -4.93 10.50 -10.49
C PHE A 499 -4.23 10.39 -9.12
N GLU A 500 -3.01 10.92 -9.01
CA GLU A 500 -2.26 10.93 -7.74
C GLU A 500 -2.94 11.81 -6.67
N VAL A 501 -3.51 12.95 -7.04
CA VAL A 501 -4.37 13.70 -6.09
C VAL A 501 -5.53 12.84 -5.59
N CYS A 502 -6.18 12.07 -6.47
CA CYS A 502 -7.22 11.12 -6.06
C CYS A 502 -6.66 9.98 -5.17
N VAL A 503 -5.48 9.43 -5.47
CA VAL A 503 -4.82 8.42 -4.61
C VAL A 503 -4.53 9.01 -3.22
N GLY A 504 -4.09 10.27 -3.14
CA GLY A 504 -3.89 10.96 -1.86
C GLY A 504 -5.18 11.13 -1.02
N MET A 505 -6.32 11.34 -1.68
CA MET A 505 -7.63 11.38 -1.05
C MET A 505 -8.15 9.98 -0.68
N TYR A 506 -7.71 8.93 -1.39
CA TYR A 506 -8.20 7.56 -1.26
C TYR A 506 -7.95 6.99 0.13
N PHE A 507 -6.71 7.09 0.62
CA PHE A 507 -6.31 6.46 1.88
C PHE A 507 -7.14 6.95 3.08
N PRO A 508 -7.28 8.28 3.34
CA PRO A 508 -8.11 8.72 4.44
C PRO A 508 -9.61 8.47 4.19
N SER A 509 -10.09 8.57 2.94
CA SER A 509 -11.49 8.29 2.61
C SER A 509 -11.88 6.84 2.87
N MET A 510 -11.12 5.89 2.33
CA MET A 510 -11.38 4.47 2.51
C MET A 510 -11.06 4.00 3.91
N GLY A 511 -10.08 4.61 4.60
CA GLY A 511 -9.82 4.33 6.01
C GLY A 511 -11.05 4.61 6.88
N LEU A 512 -11.68 5.78 6.71
CA LEU A 512 -12.91 6.14 7.43
C LEU A 512 -14.13 5.30 6.99
N LEU A 513 -14.24 4.98 5.71
CA LEU A 513 -15.36 4.16 5.24
C LEU A 513 -15.26 2.72 5.76
N LYS A 514 -14.06 2.12 5.69
CA LYS A 514 -13.80 0.77 6.21
C LYS A 514 -13.97 0.71 7.73
N SER A 515 -13.56 1.74 8.49
CA SER A 515 -13.71 1.73 9.95
C SER A 515 -15.18 1.77 10.40
N LYS A 516 -16.06 2.41 9.62
CA LYS A 516 -17.51 2.45 9.89
C LYS A 516 -18.25 1.17 9.49
N VAL A 517 -17.79 0.49 8.45
CA VAL A 517 -18.49 -0.66 7.84
C VAL A 517 -17.97 -2.01 8.35
N VAL A 518 -16.69 -2.10 8.72
CA VAL A 518 -16.05 -3.38 9.05
C VAL A 518 -15.95 -3.59 10.57
N PRO A 519 -16.61 -4.63 11.12
CA PRO A 519 -16.58 -4.93 12.56
C PRO A 519 -15.16 -5.20 13.06
N GLU A 520 -14.86 -4.77 14.28
CA GLU A 520 -13.53 -4.91 14.90
C GLU A 520 -13.12 -6.36 15.11
N SER A 521 -14.05 -7.21 15.51
CA SER A 521 -13.81 -8.62 15.84
C SER A 521 -13.22 -9.45 14.69
N CYS A 522 -13.48 -9.07 13.43
CA CYS A 522 -13.03 -9.82 12.26
C CYS A 522 -12.37 -8.93 11.19
N ARG A 523 -11.94 -7.71 11.56
CA ARG A 523 -11.43 -6.68 10.65
C ARG A 523 -10.23 -7.16 9.84
N SER A 524 -9.23 -7.76 10.51
CA SER A 524 -8.02 -8.29 9.85
C SER A 524 -8.36 -9.36 8.82
N THR A 525 -9.21 -10.32 9.20
CA THR A 525 -9.67 -11.40 8.32
C THR A 525 -10.47 -10.88 7.11
N LEU A 526 -11.37 -9.91 7.31
CA LEU A 526 -12.12 -9.28 6.22
C LEU A 526 -11.21 -8.52 5.25
N TYR A 527 -10.22 -7.78 5.76
CA TYR A 527 -9.24 -7.09 4.91
C TYR A 527 -8.41 -8.06 4.05
N ASN A 528 -8.12 -9.26 4.56
CA ASN A 528 -7.50 -10.31 3.77
C ASN A 528 -8.40 -10.79 2.62
N PHE A 529 -9.72 -10.88 2.83
CA PHE A 529 -10.64 -11.20 1.75
C PHE A 529 -10.74 -10.08 0.71
N PHE A 530 -10.71 -8.81 1.13
CA PHE A 530 -10.77 -7.66 0.21
C PHE A 530 -9.60 -7.64 -0.79
N ARG A 531 -8.49 -8.30 -0.42
CA ARG A 531 -7.27 -8.43 -1.22
C ARG A 531 -7.34 -9.49 -2.32
N VAL A 532 -8.21 -10.49 -2.17
CA VAL A 532 -8.28 -11.60 -3.14
C VAL A 532 -8.68 -11.09 -4.54
N PRO A 533 -9.74 -10.25 -4.70
CA PRO A 533 -10.08 -9.68 -6.00
C PRO A 533 -8.97 -8.81 -6.59
N LEU A 534 -8.34 -7.98 -5.75
CA LEU A 534 -7.22 -7.12 -6.12
C LEU A 534 -6.07 -7.90 -6.74
N ASN A 535 -5.53 -8.86 -5.99
CA ASN A 535 -4.37 -9.64 -6.43
C ASN A 535 -4.70 -10.45 -7.67
N PHE A 536 -5.92 -10.99 -7.76
CA PHE A 536 -6.38 -11.71 -8.95
C PHE A 536 -6.39 -10.81 -10.19
N ILE A 537 -7.01 -9.62 -10.13
CA ILE A 537 -7.09 -8.68 -11.25
C ILE A 537 -5.68 -8.26 -11.68
N VAL A 538 -4.81 -7.88 -10.75
CA VAL A 538 -3.45 -7.43 -11.05
C VAL A 538 -2.65 -8.54 -11.73
N CYS A 539 -2.69 -9.77 -11.20
CA CYS A 539 -2.02 -10.92 -11.81
C CYS A 539 -2.54 -11.20 -13.22
N CYS A 540 -3.86 -11.18 -13.44
CA CYS A 540 -4.45 -11.37 -14.76
C CYS A 540 -3.97 -10.32 -15.77
N VAL A 541 -3.97 -9.03 -15.39
CA VAL A 541 -3.54 -7.95 -16.30
C VAL A 541 -2.04 -8.04 -16.61
N LEU A 542 -1.21 -8.35 -15.61
CA LEU A 542 0.23 -8.52 -15.80
C LEU A 542 0.57 -9.71 -16.71
N LEU A 543 -0.13 -10.83 -16.54
CA LEU A 543 0.07 -12.03 -17.36
C LEU A 543 -0.50 -11.90 -18.77
N SER A 544 -1.51 -11.06 -18.98
CA SER A 544 -2.18 -10.90 -20.28
C SER A 544 -1.46 -9.96 -21.25
N ASN A 545 -0.33 -9.36 -20.86
CA ASN A 545 0.47 -8.43 -21.68
C ASN A 545 -0.40 -7.36 -22.39
N VAL A 546 -1.27 -6.71 -21.61
CA VAL A 546 -2.30 -5.81 -22.15
C VAL A 546 -1.63 -4.53 -22.70
N PRO A 547 -1.96 -4.10 -23.93
CA PRO A 547 -1.53 -2.81 -24.46
C PRO A 547 -1.91 -1.66 -23.54
N VAL A 548 -1.03 -0.65 -23.43
CA VAL A 548 -1.21 0.53 -22.56
C VAL A 548 -2.63 1.13 -22.64
N LYS A 549 -3.14 1.39 -23.86
CA LYS A 549 -4.49 1.94 -24.05
C LYS A 549 -5.59 1.02 -23.49
N LEU A 550 -5.48 -0.29 -23.72
CA LEU A 550 -6.45 -1.26 -23.19
C LEU A 550 -6.37 -1.36 -21.66
N GLY A 551 -5.18 -1.23 -21.07
CA GLY A 551 -5.02 -1.16 -19.63
C GLY A 551 -5.71 0.06 -19.02
N PHE A 552 -5.58 1.24 -19.65
CA PHE A 552 -6.29 2.45 -19.21
C PHE A 552 -7.82 2.36 -19.44
N ILE A 553 -8.29 1.73 -20.52
CA ILE A 553 -9.73 1.46 -20.74
C ILE A 553 -10.27 0.55 -19.62
N PHE A 554 -9.56 -0.54 -19.32
CA PHE A 554 -9.96 -1.49 -18.29
C PHE A 554 -10.04 -0.84 -16.91
N THR A 555 -9.01 -0.08 -16.52
CA THR A 555 -9.01 0.63 -15.23
C THR A 555 -10.06 1.74 -15.16
N THR A 556 -10.33 2.44 -16.26
CA THR A 556 -11.45 3.40 -16.35
C THR A 556 -12.78 2.71 -16.07
N ALA A 557 -13.00 1.52 -16.64
CA ALA A 557 -14.21 0.73 -16.38
C ALA A 557 -14.31 0.29 -14.91
N LEU A 558 -13.22 -0.17 -14.29
CA LEU A 558 -13.18 -0.51 -12.87
C LEU A 558 -13.56 0.69 -11.98
N LEU A 559 -13.08 1.89 -12.32
CA LEU A 559 -13.37 3.12 -11.57
C LEU A 559 -14.83 3.57 -11.73
N PHE A 560 -15.43 3.40 -12.92
CA PHE A 560 -16.88 3.58 -13.09
C PHE A 560 -17.68 2.56 -12.28
N CYS A 561 -17.21 1.31 -12.16
CA CYS A 561 -17.81 0.34 -11.26
C CYS A 561 -17.74 0.80 -9.80
N CYS A 562 -16.66 1.45 -9.36
CA CYS A 562 -16.60 2.04 -8.01
C CYS A 562 -17.68 3.11 -7.80
N ILE A 563 -17.90 4.00 -8.77
CA ILE A 563 -18.96 5.03 -8.70
C ILE A 563 -20.34 4.36 -8.58
N TYR A 564 -20.60 3.33 -9.37
CA TYR A 564 -21.86 2.58 -9.31
C TYR A 564 -22.06 1.88 -7.96
N LEU A 565 -21.02 1.22 -7.43
CA LEU A 565 -21.06 0.55 -6.13
C LEU A 565 -21.29 1.57 -4.99
N LEU A 566 -20.66 2.75 -5.08
CA LEU A 566 -20.85 3.83 -4.12
C LEU A 566 -22.30 4.35 -4.15
N TYR A 567 -22.86 4.56 -5.34
CA TYR A 567 -24.26 4.96 -5.50
C TYR A 567 -25.21 3.93 -4.87
N ARG A 568 -25.01 2.64 -5.18
CA ARG A 568 -25.80 1.54 -4.61
C ARG A 568 -25.70 1.47 -3.08
N MET A 569 -24.54 1.82 -2.52
CA MET A 569 -24.33 1.85 -1.08
C MET A 569 -25.06 3.04 -0.42
N GLY A 570 -25.07 4.20 -1.07
CA GLY A 570 -25.82 5.39 -0.62
C GLY A 570 -27.33 5.21 -0.64
N ASP A 571 -27.89 4.54 -1.66
CA ASP A 571 -29.31 4.20 -1.72
C ASP A 571 -29.75 3.31 -0.53
N VAL A 572 -28.88 2.41 -0.08
CA VAL A 572 -29.14 1.59 1.12
C VAL A 572 -29.23 2.45 2.38
N GLU A 573 -28.39 3.49 2.50
CA GLU A 573 -28.46 4.43 3.62
C GLU A 573 -29.72 5.30 3.56
N GLY A 574 -30.09 5.79 2.37
CA GLY A 574 -31.30 6.56 2.13
C GLY A 574 -32.60 5.81 2.47
N ILE A 575 -32.64 4.50 2.24
CA ILE A 575 -33.78 3.65 2.63
C ILE A 575 -33.82 3.42 4.15
N THR A 576 -32.66 3.30 4.82
CA THR A 576 -32.63 3.22 6.29
C THR A 576 -32.87 4.56 7.00
N SER A 577 -32.51 5.70 6.41
CA SER A 577 -32.79 7.03 6.98
C SER A 577 -34.20 7.56 6.65
N ALA A 578 -34.84 7.01 5.61
CA ALA A 578 -36.26 7.23 5.33
C ALA A 578 -37.20 6.47 6.30
N GLY A 579 -36.64 5.72 7.25
CA GLY A 579 -37.33 5.24 8.44
C GLY A 579 -36.97 6.10 9.66
N SER A 580 -37.40 7.37 9.68
CA SER A 580 -37.30 8.23 10.86
C SER A 580 -38.58 9.10 10.98
N PRO A 581 -38.86 9.70 12.13
CA PRO A 581 -39.79 9.21 13.13
C PRO A 581 -41.07 10.05 13.14
N LEU A 582 -41.82 10.05 12.03
CA LEU A 582 -43.09 10.78 11.93
C LEU A 582 -44.33 9.91 12.16
N GLU A 583 -44.27 8.59 11.97
CA GLU A 583 -45.41 7.70 12.27
C GLU A 583 -45.42 7.19 13.72
N ALA A 584 -44.28 7.22 14.44
CA ALA A 584 -44.24 6.88 15.86
C ALA A 584 -44.81 7.99 16.77
N GLY A 585 -44.77 9.25 16.31
CA GLY A 585 -45.35 10.39 17.04
C GLY A 585 -46.87 10.43 16.97
N GLU A 586 -47.47 10.07 15.83
CA GLU A 586 -48.94 10.09 15.67
C GLU A 586 -49.64 8.86 16.27
N ALA A 587 -48.97 7.71 16.34
CA ALA A 587 -49.50 6.52 17.03
C ALA A 587 -49.56 6.72 18.55
N THR A 588 -48.51 7.32 19.13
CA THR A 588 -48.43 7.55 20.58
C THR A 588 -49.39 8.65 21.06
N GLN A 589 -49.68 9.63 20.19
CA GLN A 589 -50.61 10.73 20.51
C GLN A 589 -52.09 10.32 20.34
N LYS A 590 -52.42 9.36 19.45
CA LYS A 590 -53.78 8.81 19.34
C LYS A 590 -54.13 7.83 20.46
N GLU A 591 -53.18 7.09 21.01
CA GLU A 591 -53.44 6.22 22.19
C GLU A 591 -53.58 7.00 23.50
N GLN A 592 -52.85 8.11 23.69
CA GLN A 592 -53.00 8.96 24.88
C GLN A 592 -54.28 9.81 24.90
N ILE A 593 -54.85 10.14 23.73
CA ILE A 593 -56.11 10.90 23.65
C ILE A 593 -57.34 9.99 23.87
N ILE A 594 -57.24 8.69 23.55
CA ILE A 594 -58.33 7.73 23.78
C ILE A 594 -58.32 7.19 25.22
N GLY A 595 -57.15 7.08 25.86
CA GLY A 595 -57.02 6.59 27.24
C GLY A 595 -57.43 7.58 28.35
N ASN A 596 -57.56 8.87 28.05
CA ASN A 596 -57.89 9.92 29.04
C ASN A 596 -59.35 10.41 28.98
N ALA A 597 -60.19 9.83 28.12
CA ALA A 597 -61.61 10.18 28.02
C ALA A 597 -62.54 9.30 28.89
N ASP A 598 -62.00 8.27 29.56
CA ASP A 598 -62.81 7.25 30.28
C ASP A 598 -62.62 7.24 31.82
N LEU A 599 -62.05 8.29 32.44
CA LEU A 599 -61.79 8.30 33.89
C LEU A 599 -62.23 9.54 34.69
N GLU A 600 -63.02 10.46 34.13
CA GLU A 600 -63.65 11.54 34.92
C GLU A 600 -65.12 11.73 34.55
N GLU A 601 -66.02 10.89 35.09
CA GLU A 601 -67.40 11.26 35.45
C GLU A 601 -68.07 10.12 36.24
N GLY A 602 -68.31 10.29 37.55
CA GLY A 602 -69.04 9.26 38.32
C GLY A 602 -69.03 9.31 39.85
N ASN A 603 -69.05 10.51 40.45
CA ASN A 603 -69.66 10.90 41.74
C ASN A 603 -69.90 9.86 42.86
N PRO A 604 -69.47 10.10 44.12
CA PRO A 604 -70.08 9.47 45.27
C PRO A 604 -71.00 10.46 46.02
N ILE A 605 -72.01 9.87 46.69
CA ILE A 605 -72.65 10.30 47.94
C ILE A 605 -74.13 10.69 47.81
N ALA A 606 -74.91 9.83 48.46
CA ALA A 606 -76.30 9.99 48.82
C ALA A 606 -76.50 11.05 49.91
N GLY A 607 -77.54 11.88 49.73
CA GLY A 607 -78.64 12.06 50.68
C GLY A 607 -78.35 12.75 52.02
N GLY A 608 -78.72 14.02 52.09
CA GLY A 608 -78.99 14.79 53.31
C GLY A 608 -79.69 16.09 52.96
#